data_AF-A0A7Z8QFC0-F1
#
_entry.id   AF-A0A7Z8QFC0-F1
#
_cell.length_a   1.000
_cell.length_b   1.000
_cell.length_c   1.000
_cell.angle_alpha   90.00
_cell.angle_beta   90.00
_cell.angle_gamma   90.00
#
_symmetry.space_group_name_H-M   'P 1'
#
loop_
_entity.id
_entity.type
_entity.pdbx_description
1 polymer ?
#
loop_
_entity_poly.entity_id
_entity_poly.type
_entity_poly.pdbx_seq_one_letter_code
_entity_poly.pdbx_strand_id
1 'polypeptide(L)'
;MFVITSSDSDGDGVDNANDKCENTPAGAKVNSQGCWSYNSVDFGFDSTTISEAYAPLFDNAISTLKRNSGLNVQLEGHTDSTGPEAYNQGLSERRAQAVKNHLIENGIAASRLTVKGFGEADPIASNDTAEGRAENRRVGFSITAR
;
A
#
# COMPACT_ATOMS: atom_id res chain seq x y z
N MET A 1 -6.42 -10.36 42.10
CA MET A 1 -6.75 -10.88 40.75
C MET A 1 -6.23 -9.85 39.75
N PHE A 2 -5.02 -10.04 39.21
CA PHE A 2 -4.49 -9.12 38.19
C PHE A 2 -5.26 -9.39 36.90
N VAL A 3 -6.13 -8.46 36.51
CA VAL A 3 -6.70 -8.47 35.16
C VAL A 3 -5.57 -7.98 34.27
N ILE A 4 -4.99 -8.87 33.46
CA ILE A 4 -4.16 -8.44 32.33
C ILE A 4 -5.15 -7.74 31.38
N THR A 5 -5.31 -6.44 31.54
CA THR A 5 -5.97 -5.62 30.52
C THR A 5 -5.02 -5.65 29.34
N SER A 6 -5.35 -6.39 28.30
CA SER A 6 -4.60 -6.31 27.07
C SER A 6 -4.68 -4.85 26.62
N SER A 7 -3.53 -4.17 26.62
CA SER A 7 -3.46 -2.78 26.20
C SER A 7 -3.49 -2.76 24.69
N ASP A 8 -4.24 -1.83 24.12
CA ASP A 8 -4.24 -1.48 22.70
C ASP A 8 -3.86 0.01 22.64
N SER A 9 -2.60 0.28 22.26
CA SER A 9 -1.99 1.61 22.33
C SER A 9 -2.48 2.54 21.22
N ASP A 10 -2.78 2.02 20.03
CA ASP A 10 -3.17 2.82 18.87
C ASP A 10 -4.65 2.68 18.50
N GLY A 11 -5.38 1.79 19.18
CA GLY A 11 -6.83 1.67 19.10
C GLY A 11 -7.28 1.03 17.79
N ASP A 12 -6.42 0.25 17.14
CA ASP A 12 -6.73 -0.41 15.87
C ASP A 12 -7.51 -1.73 16.03
N GLY A 13 -7.70 -2.17 17.28
CA GLY A 13 -8.41 -3.39 17.64
C GLY A 13 -7.52 -4.63 17.78
N VAL A 14 -6.19 -4.47 17.75
CA VAL A 14 -5.21 -5.52 18.02
C VAL A 14 -4.42 -5.15 19.27
N ASP A 15 -4.46 -6.02 20.29
CA ASP A 15 -3.69 -5.80 21.51
C ASP A 15 -2.19 -5.67 21.22
N ASN A 16 -1.48 -4.81 21.95
CA ASN A 16 -0.03 -4.54 21.83
C ASN A 16 0.85 -5.81 21.81
N ALA A 17 0.42 -6.89 22.44
CA ALA A 17 1.17 -8.16 22.46
C ALA A 17 1.14 -8.89 21.10
N ASN A 18 0.14 -8.59 20.26
CA ASN A 18 -0.10 -9.19 18.96
C ASN A 18 0.04 -8.18 17.81
N ASP A 19 0.11 -6.88 18.11
CA ASP A 19 0.32 -5.82 17.14
C ASP A 19 1.78 -5.78 16.67
N LYS A 20 1.98 -5.89 15.36
CA LYS A 20 3.28 -5.81 14.67
C LYS A 20 3.48 -4.47 13.98
N CYS A 21 2.47 -3.62 13.93
CA CYS A 21 2.44 -2.38 13.20
C CYS A 21 1.99 -1.24 14.11
N GLU A 22 2.76 -1.02 15.17
CA GLU A 22 2.51 0.02 16.16
C GLU A 22 2.23 1.38 15.50
N ASN A 23 1.11 2.00 15.89
CA ASN A 23 0.59 3.30 15.44
C ASN A 23 -0.13 3.27 14.08
N THR A 24 -0.89 2.22 13.76
CA THR A 24 -1.74 2.20 12.57
C THR A 24 -2.69 3.41 12.54
N PRO A 25 -2.86 4.08 11.37
CA PRO A 25 -3.79 5.19 11.24
C PRO A 25 -5.19 4.91 11.79
N ALA A 26 -5.72 5.84 12.57
CA ALA A 26 -7.05 5.71 13.14
C ALA A 26 -8.11 5.48 12.04
N GLY A 27 -8.88 4.40 12.17
CA GLY A 27 -9.91 4.00 11.21
C GLY A 27 -9.41 3.21 10.00
N ALA A 28 -8.11 2.89 9.92
CA ALA A 28 -7.60 1.91 8.96
C ALA A 28 -8.19 0.53 9.26
N LYS A 29 -8.40 -0.27 8.21
CA LYS A 29 -8.70 -1.70 8.40
C LYS A 29 -7.40 -2.43 8.60
N VAL A 30 -7.24 -3.17 9.69
CA VAL A 30 -6.02 -3.93 9.98
C VAL A 30 -6.21 -5.43 9.82
N ASN A 31 -5.12 -6.15 9.57
CA ASN A 31 -5.11 -7.61 9.60
C ASN A 31 -4.96 -8.08 11.06
N SER A 32 -4.85 -9.40 11.28
CA SER A 32 -4.69 -9.97 12.63
C SER A 32 -3.38 -9.60 13.33
N GLN A 33 -2.53 -8.80 12.71
CA GLN A 33 -1.22 -8.35 13.21
C GLN A 33 -1.18 -6.83 13.40
N GLY A 34 -2.33 -6.14 13.39
CA GLY A 34 -2.41 -4.68 13.53
C GLY A 34 -1.91 -3.91 12.29
N CYS A 35 -1.45 -4.61 11.25
CA CYS A 35 -0.95 -3.95 10.05
C CYS A 35 -2.08 -3.55 9.12
N TRP A 36 -2.00 -2.33 8.56
CA TRP A 36 -2.96 -1.83 7.57
C TRP A 36 -3.17 -2.85 6.45
N SER A 37 -4.34 -3.48 6.46
CA SER A 37 -4.78 -4.49 5.50
C SER A 37 -5.26 -3.80 4.24
N TYR A 38 -4.97 -4.40 3.07
CA TYR A 38 -5.25 -3.84 1.75
C TYR A 38 -4.44 -2.58 1.44
N ASN A 39 -3.11 -2.68 1.51
CA ASN A 39 -2.20 -1.59 1.20
C ASN A 39 -1.46 -1.79 -0.14
N SER A 40 -1.94 -2.70 -1.01
CA SER A 40 -1.36 -2.92 -2.33
C SER A 40 -2.38 -3.07 -3.44
N VAL A 41 -2.06 -2.55 -4.62
CA VAL A 41 -2.83 -2.69 -5.85
C VAL A 41 -1.99 -3.49 -6.85
N ASP A 42 -2.51 -4.59 -7.37
CA ASP A 42 -1.82 -5.41 -8.36
C ASP A 42 -2.22 -5.03 -9.78
N PHE A 43 -1.33 -5.29 -10.72
CA PHE A 43 -1.44 -4.87 -12.10
C PHE A 43 -1.26 -6.05 -13.06
N GLY A 44 -1.98 -5.95 -14.17
CA GLY A 44 -1.74 -6.80 -15.33
C GLY A 44 -0.33 -6.63 -15.90
N PHE A 45 0.09 -7.61 -16.70
CA PHE A 45 1.33 -7.53 -17.47
C PHE A 45 1.33 -6.26 -18.34
N ASP A 46 2.45 -5.52 -18.30
CA ASP A 46 2.66 -4.27 -19.04
C ASP A 46 1.51 -3.24 -18.92
N SER A 47 0.83 -3.21 -17.77
CA SER A 47 -0.35 -2.38 -17.55
C SER A 47 -0.19 -1.40 -16.40
N THR A 48 -0.88 -0.27 -16.54
CA THR A 48 -1.10 0.75 -15.49
C THR A 48 -2.58 0.89 -15.14
N THR A 49 -3.45 0.05 -15.72
CA THR A 49 -4.88 0.06 -15.48
C THR A 49 -5.18 -0.49 -14.09
N ILE A 50 -5.89 0.30 -13.29
CA ILE A 50 -6.39 -0.12 -11.98
C ILE A 50 -7.71 -0.86 -12.19
N SER A 51 -7.80 -2.08 -11.68
CA SER A 51 -9.05 -2.85 -11.71
C SER A 51 -10.09 -2.26 -10.76
N GLU A 52 -11.36 -2.21 -11.18
CA GLU A 52 -12.50 -1.82 -10.34
C GLU A 52 -12.65 -2.70 -9.09
N ALA A 53 -12.10 -3.92 -9.12
CA ALA A 53 -12.07 -4.81 -7.95
C ALA A 53 -11.34 -4.21 -6.73
N TYR A 54 -10.48 -3.20 -6.93
CA TYR A 54 -9.81 -2.48 -5.85
C TYR A 54 -10.64 -1.35 -5.23
N ALA A 55 -11.89 -1.12 -5.65
CA ALA A 55 -12.73 -0.07 -5.07
C ALA A 55 -12.82 -0.14 -3.52
N PRO A 56 -13.02 -1.31 -2.87
CA PRO A 56 -13.04 -1.39 -1.41
C PRO A 56 -11.71 -1.00 -0.74
N LEU A 57 -10.59 -1.25 -1.41
CA LEU A 57 -9.26 -0.83 -0.96
C LEU A 57 -9.16 0.69 -0.99
N PHE A 58 -9.51 1.29 -2.12
CA PHE A 58 -9.47 2.75 -2.28
C PHE A 58 -10.41 3.46 -1.31
N ASP A 59 -11.63 2.96 -1.11
CA ASP A 59 -12.57 3.49 -0.13
C ASP A 59 -11.95 3.53 1.28
N ASN A 60 -11.27 2.45 1.68
CA ASN A 60 -10.57 2.43 2.97
C ASN A 60 -9.43 3.44 3.01
N ALA A 61 -8.54 3.45 1.99
CA ALA A 61 -7.41 4.38 1.95
C ALA A 61 -7.83 5.85 1.95
N ILE A 62 -8.84 6.19 1.16
CA ILE A 62 -9.38 7.56 1.07
C ILE A 62 -10.00 7.96 2.41
N SER A 63 -10.80 7.10 3.04
CA SER A 63 -11.38 7.37 4.36
C SER A 63 -10.29 7.58 5.42
N THR A 64 -9.29 6.70 5.46
CA THR A 64 -8.16 6.80 6.39
C THR A 64 -7.38 8.10 6.19
N LEU A 65 -7.03 8.44 4.95
CA LEU A 65 -6.28 9.65 4.63
C LEU A 65 -7.08 10.93 4.91
N LYS A 66 -8.42 10.91 4.75
CA LYS A 66 -9.30 12.04 5.10
C LYS A 66 -9.40 12.26 6.61
N ARG A 67 -9.45 11.19 7.40
CA ARG A 67 -9.51 11.27 8.87
C ARG A 67 -8.18 11.71 9.49
N ASN A 68 -7.08 11.42 8.83
CA ASN A 68 -5.74 11.65 9.35
C ASN A 68 -4.99 12.62 8.43
N SER A 69 -5.26 13.93 8.55
CA SER A 69 -4.75 14.95 7.61
C SER A 69 -3.23 15.15 7.64
N GLY A 70 -2.56 14.74 8.72
CA GLY A 70 -1.10 14.78 8.86
C GLY A 70 -0.35 13.66 8.14
N LEU A 71 -1.05 12.58 7.74
CA LEU A 71 -0.38 11.43 7.12
C LEU A 71 0.16 11.78 5.73
N ASN A 72 1.42 11.42 5.51
CA ASN A 72 2.03 11.39 4.19
C ASN A 72 2.31 9.95 3.77
N VAL A 73 1.97 9.62 2.53
CA VAL A 73 2.11 8.28 1.96
C VAL A 73 3.01 8.31 0.73
N GLN A 74 3.94 7.38 0.67
CA GLN A 74 4.69 7.02 -0.53
C GLN A 74 4.03 5.84 -1.22
N LEU A 75 3.80 5.97 -2.52
CA LEU A 75 3.31 4.91 -3.38
C LEU A 75 4.51 4.29 -4.10
N GLU A 76 4.72 3.02 -3.84
CA GLU A 76 5.91 2.26 -4.23
C GLU A 76 5.55 1.32 -5.36
N GLY A 77 5.90 1.68 -6.60
CA GLY A 77 5.61 0.89 -7.77
C GLY A 77 6.67 -0.19 -8.01
N HIS A 78 6.23 -1.37 -8.40
CA HIS A 78 7.08 -2.51 -8.75
C HIS A 78 6.61 -3.19 -10.06
N THR A 79 7.51 -3.94 -10.67
CA THR A 79 7.27 -4.84 -11.80
C THR A 79 7.74 -6.25 -11.47
N ASP A 80 7.36 -7.19 -12.33
CA ASP A 80 8.12 -8.44 -12.41
C ASP A 80 9.43 -8.23 -13.17
N SER A 81 10.26 -9.27 -13.25
CA SER A 81 11.58 -9.21 -13.90
C SER A 81 11.55 -9.36 -15.43
N THR A 82 10.38 -9.21 -16.07
CA THR A 82 10.27 -9.38 -17.52
C THR A 82 10.59 -8.06 -18.22
N GLY A 83 11.56 -8.08 -19.12
CA GLY A 83 11.91 -6.92 -19.95
C GLY A 83 13.12 -6.14 -19.44
N PRO A 84 13.49 -5.04 -20.12
CA PRO A 84 14.67 -4.26 -19.74
C PRO A 84 14.47 -3.50 -18.41
N GLU A 85 15.50 -3.48 -17.57
CA GLU A 85 15.49 -2.78 -16.26
C GLU A 85 15.00 -1.33 -16.38
N ALA A 86 15.54 -0.56 -17.33
CA ALA A 86 15.14 0.84 -17.54
C ALA A 86 13.65 0.99 -17.95
N TYR A 87 13.11 0.01 -18.66
CA TYR A 87 11.69 -0.02 -19.01
C TYR A 87 10.85 -0.31 -17.76
N ASN A 88 11.24 -1.31 -16.98
CA ASN A 88 10.61 -1.70 -15.74
C ASN A 88 10.60 -0.56 -14.72
N GLN A 89 11.71 0.18 -14.61
CA GLN A 89 11.79 1.39 -13.80
C GLN A 89 10.69 2.38 -14.19
N GLY A 90 10.61 2.75 -15.47
CA GLY A 90 9.58 3.68 -15.94
C GLY A 90 8.15 3.15 -15.78
N LEU A 91 7.91 1.85 -15.98
CA LEU A 91 6.59 1.24 -15.79
C LEU A 91 6.15 1.29 -14.33
N SER A 92 7.06 0.99 -13.41
CA SER A 92 6.80 1.03 -11.97
C SER A 92 6.39 2.43 -11.51
N GLU A 93 7.07 3.48 -11.99
CA GLU A 93 6.74 4.89 -11.71
C GLU A 93 5.35 5.25 -12.25
N ARG A 94 5.03 4.84 -13.48
CA ARG A 94 3.70 5.09 -14.08
C ARG A 94 2.58 4.40 -13.30
N ARG A 95 2.79 3.18 -12.80
CA ARG A 95 1.80 2.49 -11.96
C ARG A 95 1.54 3.26 -10.66
N ALA A 96 2.60 3.63 -9.95
CA ALA A 96 2.46 4.40 -8.72
C ALA A 96 1.83 5.78 -8.96
N GLN A 97 2.13 6.42 -10.10
CA GLN A 97 1.48 7.67 -10.51
C GLN A 97 -0.02 7.49 -10.81
N ALA A 98 -0.43 6.37 -11.41
CA ALA A 98 -1.85 6.07 -11.63
C ALA A 98 -2.61 5.95 -10.30
N VAL A 99 -2.04 5.25 -9.32
CA VAL A 99 -2.62 5.16 -7.96
C VAL A 99 -2.66 6.53 -7.29
N LYS A 100 -1.60 7.35 -7.42
CA LYS A 100 -1.56 8.73 -6.91
C LYS A 100 -2.70 9.57 -7.49
N ASN A 101 -2.88 9.54 -8.81
CA ASN A 101 -3.91 10.31 -9.49
C ASN A 101 -5.30 9.92 -9.00
N HIS A 102 -5.56 8.61 -8.88
CA HIS A 102 -6.84 8.11 -8.38
C HIS A 102 -7.16 8.64 -6.96
N LEU A 103 -6.16 8.69 -6.06
CA LEU A 103 -6.35 9.26 -4.72
C LEU A 103 -6.59 10.79 -4.76
N ILE A 104 -5.90 11.52 -5.65
CA ILE A 104 -6.08 12.97 -5.82
C ILE A 104 -7.48 13.29 -6.34
N GLU A 105 -7.95 12.55 -7.35
CA GLU A 105 -9.30 12.68 -7.92
C GLU A 105 -10.39 12.48 -6.86
N ASN A 106 -10.09 11.69 -5.82
CA ASN A 106 -10.98 11.45 -4.69
C ASN A 106 -10.76 12.39 -3.48
N GLY A 107 -9.99 13.46 -3.68
CA GLY A 107 -9.86 14.58 -2.74
C GLY A 107 -8.70 14.49 -1.76
N ILE A 108 -7.71 13.62 -2.01
CA ILE A 108 -6.47 13.63 -1.23
C ILE A 108 -5.50 14.67 -1.78
N ALA A 109 -4.95 15.53 -0.92
CA ALA A 109 -4.02 16.57 -1.34
C ALA A 109 -2.73 15.96 -1.94
N ALA A 110 -2.36 16.40 -3.14
CA ALA A 110 -1.19 15.89 -3.86
C ALA A 110 0.13 16.04 -3.09
N SER A 111 0.24 17.05 -2.22
CA SER A 111 1.39 17.29 -1.34
C SER A 111 1.62 16.19 -0.29
N ARG A 112 0.59 15.39 0.00
CA ARG A 112 0.64 14.28 0.96
C ARG A 112 1.05 12.96 0.31
N LEU A 113 1.18 12.93 -1.02
CA LEU A 113 1.42 11.72 -1.80
C LEU A 113 2.72 11.84 -2.58
N THR A 114 3.65 10.92 -2.35
CA THR A 114 4.86 10.78 -3.14
C THR A 114 4.82 9.47 -3.94
N VAL A 115 5.59 9.41 -5.02
CA VAL A 115 5.73 8.22 -5.87
C VAL A 115 7.19 7.84 -5.91
N LYS A 116 7.46 6.54 -5.81
CA LYS A 116 8.76 5.96 -6.06
C LYS A 116 8.59 4.69 -6.89
N GLY A 117 9.28 4.61 -8.03
CA GLY A 117 9.39 3.38 -8.79
C GLY A 117 10.62 2.60 -8.37
N PHE A 118 10.46 1.29 -8.19
CA PHE A 118 11.55 0.37 -7.89
C PHE A 118 11.89 -0.55 -9.08
N GLY A 119 11.14 -0.44 -10.19
CA GLY A 119 11.26 -1.40 -11.29
C GLY A 119 11.04 -2.83 -10.80
N GLU A 120 11.94 -3.72 -11.16
CA GLU A 120 11.94 -5.12 -10.75
C GLU A 120 12.70 -5.38 -9.43
N ALA A 121 13.21 -4.33 -8.79
CA ALA A 121 13.87 -4.45 -7.49
C ALA A 121 12.84 -4.78 -6.38
N ASP A 122 13.35 -5.43 -5.33
CA ASP A 122 12.56 -5.85 -4.16
C ASP A 122 11.31 -6.70 -4.50
N PRO A 123 11.49 -7.85 -5.18
CA PRO A 123 10.40 -8.78 -5.44
C PRO A 123 9.90 -9.38 -4.12
N ILE A 124 8.57 -9.54 -4.01
CA ILE A 124 7.93 -10.19 -2.87
C ILE A 124 7.67 -11.67 -3.10
N ALA A 125 7.76 -12.11 -4.36
CA ALA A 125 7.58 -13.49 -4.78
C ALA A 125 8.60 -13.87 -5.86
N SER A 126 8.73 -15.18 -6.12
CA SER A 126 9.67 -15.66 -7.14
C SER A 126 9.28 -15.15 -8.54
N ASN A 127 10.26 -14.62 -9.28
CA ASN A 127 10.06 -14.27 -10.69
C ASN A 127 10.11 -15.49 -11.63
N ASP A 128 10.46 -16.67 -11.11
CA ASP A 128 10.55 -17.90 -11.91
C ASP A 128 9.16 -18.44 -12.26
N THR A 129 8.13 -18.15 -11.46
CA THR A 129 6.75 -18.59 -11.68
C THR A 129 5.85 -17.48 -12.22
N ALA A 130 4.81 -17.85 -12.97
CA ALA A 130 3.86 -16.86 -13.50
C ALA A 130 3.07 -16.18 -12.38
N GLU A 131 2.77 -16.94 -11.33
CA GLU A 131 2.07 -16.51 -10.13
C GLU A 131 2.92 -15.49 -9.35
N GLY A 132 4.20 -15.81 -9.09
CA GLY A 132 5.07 -14.90 -8.36
C GLY A 132 5.39 -13.62 -9.15
N ARG A 133 5.52 -13.70 -10.49
CA ARG A 133 5.55 -12.50 -11.34
C ARG A 133 4.28 -11.66 -11.20
N ALA A 134 3.11 -12.28 -11.06
CA ALA A 134 1.88 -11.54 -10.85
C ALA A 134 1.86 -10.77 -9.54
N GLU A 135 2.33 -11.38 -8.45
CA GLU A 135 2.46 -10.73 -7.14
C GLU A 135 3.48 -9.57 -7.16
N ASN A 136 4.53 -9.67 -7.99
CA ASN A 136 5.53 -8.61 -8.10
C ASN A 136 5.03 -7.36 -8.86
N ARG A 137 4.01 -7.49 -9.72
CA ARG A 137 3.41 -6.35 -10.44
C ARG A 137 2.43 -5.58 -9.56
N ARG A 138 2.95 -4.76 -8.64
CA ARG A 138 2.14 -4.09 -7.62
C ARG A 138 2.49 -2.62 -7.40
N VAL A 139 1.62 -1.92 -6.68
CA VAL A 139 1.93 -0.65 -6.01
C VAL A 139 1.60 -0.80 -4.53
N GLY A 140 2.60 -0.64 -3.66
CA GLY A 140 2.43 -0.62 -2.21
C GLY A 140 2.23 0.79 -1.64
N PHE A 141 1.63 0.87 -0.45
CA PHE A 141 1.42 2.11 0.29
C PHE A 141 2.31 2.11 1.54
N SER A 142 3.18 3.12 1.66
CA SER A 142 4.13 3.26 2.76
C SER A 142 3.92 4.59 3.49
N ILE A 143 3.73 4.56 4.81
CA ILE A 143 3.57 5.78 5.61
C ILE A 143 4.95 6.40 5.84
N THR A 144 5.10 7.67 5.50
CA THR A 144 6.39 8.39 5.58
C THR A 144 6.40 9.52 6.60
N ALA A 145 5.23 10.00 7.01
CA ALA A 145 5.08 10.95 8.10
C ALA A 145 3.68 10.81 8.74
N ARG A 146 3.58 11.20 10.01
CA ARG A 146 2.32 11.27 10.77
C ARG A 146 2.18 12.64 11.44
#